data_AF-A0A4Q3XUD4-F1
#
_entry.id   AF-A0A4Q3XUD4-F1
#
_cell.length_a   1.000
_cell.length_b   1.000
_cell.length_c   1.000
_cell.angle_alpha   90.00
_cell.angle_beta   90.00
_cell.angle_gamma   90.00
#
_symmetry.space_group_name_H-M   'P 1'
#
loop_
_entity.id
_entity.type
_entity.pdbx_description
1 polymer ?
#
loop_
_entity_poly.entity_id
_entity_poly.type
_entity_poly.pdbx_seq_one_letter_code
_entity_poly.pdbx_strand_id
1 'polypeptide(L)' 'GVGYLHGDRTLTLFHCGTCGVITHWSPVDPGYDRMGINLRLFDPGLLQALPRRAVDGASW' A
#
# COMPACT_ATOMS: atom_id res chain seq x y z
N GLY A 1 -1.05 -10.03 9.35
CA GLY A 1 -0.19 -10.01 8.15
C GLY A 1 1.26 -10.03 8.59
N VAL A 2 2.18 -10.38 7.69
CA VAL A 2 3.62 -10.28 7.92
C VAL A 2 4.12 -8.95 7.36
N GLY A 3 4.87 -8.20 8.16
CA GLY A 3 5.43 -6.90 7.78
C GLY A 3 6.81 -7.04 7.14
N TYR A 4 7.08 -6.22 6.12
CA TYR A 4 8.36 -6.12 5.44
C TYR A 4 8.81 -4.66 5.36
N LEU A 5 10.03 -4.38 5.81
CA LEU A 5 10.68 -3.08 5.71
C LEU A 5 11.86 -3.19 4.75
N HIS A 6 12.02 -2.18 3.90
CA HIS A 6 13.07 -2.10 2.90
C HIS A 6 13.50 -0.64 2.68
N GLY A 7 14.66 -0.43 2.04
CA GLY A 7 15.18 0.89 1.72
C GLY A 7 15.37 1.75 2.96
N ASP A 8 14.93 3.00 2.92
CA ASP A 8 15.05 3.99 3.99
C ASP A 8 14.21 3.69 5.24
N ARG A 9 13.48 2.56 5.26
CA ARG A 9 12.71 2.06 6.41
C ARG A 9 11.65 3.04 6.91
N THR A 10 11.07 3.82 6.00
CA THR A 10 10.05 4.83 6.30
C THR A 10 8.63 4.27 6.34
N LEU A 11 8.41 3.11 5.71
CA LEU A 11 7.12 2.42 5.66
C LEU A 11 7.28 0.90 5.79
N THR A 12 6.23 0.25 6.28
CA THR A 12 6.11 -1.21 6.37
C THR A 12 5.10 -1.70 5.34
N LEU A 13 5.50 -2.60 4.44
CA LEU A 13 4.58 -3.33 3.56
C LEU A 13 4.05 -4.58 4.26
N PHE A 14 2.73 -4.76 4.31
CA PHE A 14 2.11 -5.93 4.90
C PHE A 14 1.55 -6.87 3.84
N HIS A 15 1.82 -8.16 4.03
CA HIS A 15 1.27 -9.22 3.19
C HIS A 15 0.58 -10.31 4.02
N CYS A 16 -0.27 -11.10 3.37
CA CYS A 16 -0.86 -12.28 4.00
C CYS A 16 0.21 -13.36 4.18
N GLY A 17 0.38 -13.87 5.40
CA GLY A 17 1.34 -14.95 5.68
C GLY A 17 0.96 -16.29 5.04
N THR A 18 -0.28 -16.44 4.55
CA THR A 18 -0.77 -17.67 3.91
C THR A 18 -0.64 -17.61 2.39
N CYS A 19 -1.09 -16.52 1.75
CA CYS A 19 -1.13 -16.42 0.29
C CYS A 19 -0.14 -15.42 -0.33
N GLY A 20 0.61 -14.69 0.49
CA GLY A 20 1.63 -13.73 0.02
C GLY A 20 1.09 -12.41 -0.54
N VAL A 21 -0.24 -12.24 -0.68
CA VAL A 21 -0.82 -11.03 -1.27
C VAL A 21 -0.54 -9.81 -0.40
N ILE A 22 -0.04 -8.73 -1.03
CA ILE A 22 0.13 -7.42 -0.38
C ILE A 22 -1.24 -6.81 -0.07
N THR A 23 -1.41 -6.36 1.17
CA THR A 23 -2.67 -5.81 1.66
C THR A 23 -2.64 -4.28 1.80
N HIS A 24 -1.61 -3.76 2.46
CA HIS A 24 -1.45 -2.35 2.72
C HIS A 24 0.00 -2.02 3.05
N TRP A 25 0.31 -0.74 3.10
CA TRP A 25 1.47 -0.22 3.79
C TRP A 25 1.04 0.73 4.90
N SER A 26 1.80 0.79 5.99
CA SER A 26 1.67 1.83 7.02
C SER A 26 3.02 2.54 7.21
N PRO A 27 3.02 3.81 7.64
CA PRO A 27 4.26 4.48 7.98
C PRO A 27 4.87 3.88 9.24
N VAL A 28 6.18 4.02 9.36
CA VAL A 28 6.91 3.73 10.61
C VAL A 28 6.82 4.93 11.56
N ASP A 29 6.84 6.15 11.01
CA ASP A 29 6.62 7.37 11.78
C ASP A 29 5.13 7.50 12.16
N PRO A 30 4.78 7.48 13.46
CA PRO A 30 3.40 7.65 13.91
C PRO A 30 2.85 9.05 13.66
N GLY A 31 3.71 10.04 13.37
CA GLY A 31 3.30 11.40 13.00
C GLY A 31 2.82 11.53 11.55
N TYR A 32 3.08 10.53 10.70
CA TYR A 32 2.59 10.52 9.32
C TYR A 32 1.20 9.87 9.27
N ASP A 33 0.20 10.65 8.87
CA ASP A 33 -1.22 10.27 8.96
C ASP A 33 -1.75 9.51 7.74
N ARG A 34 -0.87 9.15 6.80
CA ARG A 34 -1.26 8.45 5.56
C ARG A 34 -0.86 7.00 5.59
N MET A 35 -1.73 6.17 5.02
CA MET A 35 -1.46 4.78 4.70
C MET A 35 -2.02 4.46 3.31
N GLY A 36 -1.61 3.35 2.72
CA GLY A 36 -2.12 2.93 1.42
C GLY A 36 -2.62 1.49 1.46
N ILE A 37 -3.72 1.25 0.78
CA ILE A 37 -4.39 -0.05 0.74
C ILE A 37 -4.39 -0.56 -0.70
N ASN A 38 -4.19 -1.87 -0.88
CA ASN A 38 -4.30 -2.51 -2.17
C ASN A 38 -5.78 -2.61 -2.59
N LEU A 39 -6.25 -1.65 -3.39
CA LEU A 39 -7.64 -1.63 -3.88
C LEU A 39 -8.04 -2.84 -4.73
N ARG A 40 -7.08 -3.66 -5.20
CA ARG A 40 -7.40 -4.93 -5.88
C ARG A 40 -8.01 -5.99 -4.95
N LEU A 41 -7.98 -5.75 -3.64
CA LEU A 41 -8.66 -6.59 -2.65
C LEU A 41 -10.16 -6.28 -2.49
N PHE A 42 -10.61 -5.17 -3.06
CA PHE A 42 -12.00 -4.72 -2.99
C PHE A 42 -12.74 -5.06 -4.27
N ASP A 43 -14.05 -4.77 -4.28
CA ASP A 43 -14.88 -4.92 -5.46
C ASP A 43 -14.24 -4.24 -6.69
N PRO A 44 -14.06 -4.94 -7.83
CA PRO A 44 -13.45 -4.36 -9.01
C PRO A 44 -14.20 -3.14 -9.56
N GLY A 45 -15.52 -3.06 -9.36
CA GLY A 45 -16.35 -1.92 -9.73
C GLY A 45 -16.01 -0.65 -8.96
N LEU A 46 -15.61 -0.77 -7.68
CA LEU A 46 -15.09 0.35 -6.90
C LEU A 46 -13.84 0.95 -7.55
N LEU A 47 -12.89 0.11 -7.97
CA LEU A 47 -11.66 0.57 -8.62
C LEU A 47 -11.93 1.34 -9.92
N GLN A 48 -12.97 0.97 -10.66
CA GLN A 48 -13.33 1.62 -11.91
C GLN A 48 -14.04 2.96 -11.73
N ALA A 49 -14.75 3.14 -10.62
CA ALA A 49 -15.45 4.38 -10.30
C ALA A 49 -14.54 5.49 -9.75
N LEU A 50 -13.36 5.13 -9.22
CA LEU A 50 -12.46 6.08 -8.58
C LEU A 50 -11.51 6.76 -9.59
N PRO A 51 -11.29 8.09 -9.47
CA PRO A 51 -10.24 8.76 -10.20
C PRO A 51 -8.87 8.14 -9.89
N ARG A 52 -8.10 7.85 -10.94
CA ARG A 52 -6.77 7.25 -10.83
C ARG A 52 -5.72 8.18 -11.41
N ARG A 53 -4.58 8.26 -10.72
CA ARG A 53 -3.41 8.97 -11.19
C ARG A 53 -2.23 8.02 -11.19
N ALA A 54 -1.59 7.88 -12.34
CA ALA A 54 -0.34 7.14 -12.44
C ALA A 54 0.76 7.93 -11.72
N VAL A 55 1.55 7.23 -10.91
CA VAL A 55 2.74 7.74 -10.24
C VAL A 55 3.90 6.89 -10.75
N ASP A 56 4.82 7.52 -11.48
CA ASP A 56 5.97 6.88 -12.13
C ASP A 56 7.21 6.81 -11.24
N GLY A 57 7.21 7.52 -10.11
CA GLY A 57 8.35 7.63 -9.20
C GLY A 57 9.48 8.53 -9.71
N ALA A 58 9.32 9.20 -10.86
CA ALA A 58 10.32 10.09 -11.45
C ALA A 58 9.84 11.55 -11.50
N SER A 59 8.52 11.76 -11.63
CA SER A 59 7.89 13.08 -11.75
C SER A 59 7.51 13.69 -10.39
N TRP A 60 8.23 13.32 -9.32
CA TRP A 60 7.86 13.56 -7.92
C TRP A 60 9.03 14.03 -7.07
#